data_AF-A0A956Z5B1-F1
#
_entry.id   AF-A0A956Z5B1-F1
#
_cell.length_a   1.000
_cell.length_b   1.000
_cell.length_c   1.000
_cell.angle_alpha   90.00
_cell.angle_beta   90.00
_cell.angle_gamma   90.00
#
_symmetry.space_group_name_H-M   'P 1'
#
loop_
_entity.id
_entity.type
_entity.pdbx_description
1 polymer ?
#
loop_
_entity_poly.entity_id
_entity_poly.type
_entity_poly.pdbx_seq_one_letter_code
_entity_poly.pdbx_strand_id
1 'polypeptide(L)'
;MSRYDIALICLRGHVVNDASKAYPQHNEDFCSECGSPTFSKCSVCDEAIRGEYKVDNVIGAFQYKRPDFCHACGSPYPWSSSQNTLTIESENDAKNETMAVGSQEVQKKYQVFVSSTQRDLKHERNAVIEAIYRMNHIPVAMEMFNASNEDQWNVITRWTFPILVD
;
A
#
# COMPACT_ATOMS: atom_id res chain seq x y z
N MET A 1 31.13 12.42 13.29
CA MET A 1 29.88 11.94 13.94
C MET A 1 29.03 11.26 12.87
N SER A 2 28.18 10.32 13.26
CA SER A 2 27.25 9.67 12.34
C SER A 2 25.84 10.15 12.57
N ARG A 3 25.08 10.39 11.50
CA ARG A 3 23.68 10.82 11.60
C ARG A 3 22.85 10.32 10.42
N TYR A 4 21.56 10.17 10.66
CA TYR A 4 20.58 9.97 9.59
C TYR A 4 20.08 11.32 9.08
N ASP A 5 19.93 11.44 7.77
CA ASP A 5 19.08 12.45 7.15
C ASP A 5 17.59 12.06 7.29
N ILE A 6 16.69 12.80 6.65
CA ILE A 6 15.25 12.50 6.61
C ILE A 6 14.86 12.06 5.21
N ALA A 7 14.17 10.94 5.11
CA ALA A 7 13.57 10.50 3.85
C ALA A 7 12.21 11.15 3.61
N LEU A 8 11.94 11.46 2.35
CA LEU A 8 10.66 11.86 1.78
C LEU A 8 10.18 10.74 0.86
N ILE A 9 9.05 10.14 1.22
CA ILE A 9 8.55 8.92 0.58
C ILE A 9 7.06 9.08 0.33
N CYS A 10 6.57 8.59 -0.80
CA CYS A 10 5.17 8.68 -1.15
C CYS A 10 4.33 7.57 -0.49
N LEU A 11 3.00 7.71 -0.44
CA LEU A 11 2.11 6.70 0.15
C LEU A 11 2.22 5.31 -0.51
N ARG A 12 2.59 5.26 -1.80
CA ARG A 12 2.88 3.99 -2.51
C ARG A 12 4.29 3.46 -2.29
N GLY A 13 5.14 4.26 -1.66
CA GLY A 13 6.47 3.89 -1.21
C GLY A 13 7.62 4.23 -2.16
N HIS A 14 7.39 4.92 -3.28
CA HIS A 14 8.50 5.45 -4.07
C HIS A 14 9.29 6.46 -3.22
N VAL A 15 10.61 6.30 -3.23
CA VAL A 15 11.53 7.19 -2.51
C VAL A 15 11.74 8.42 -3.38
N VAL A 16 11.25 9.56 -2.92
CA VAL A 16 11.36 10.83 -3.65
C VAL A 16 12.70 11.49 -3.34
N ASN A 17 13.09 11.48 -2.06
CA ASN A 17 14.37 11.99 -1.62
C ASN A 17 14.79 11.30 -0.32
N ASP A 18 15.91 10.58 -0.31
CA ASP A 18 16.42 9.95 0.91
C ASP A 18 17.25 10.90 1.78
N ALA A 19 17.56 12.10 1.32
CA ALA A 19 18.36 13.08 2.05
C ALA A 19 17.74 14.48 1.97
N SER A 20 16.48 14.59 2.40
CA SER A 20 15.66 15.80 2.25
C SER A 20 16.20 17.06 2.93
N LYS A 21 17.02 16.94 3.98
CA LYS A 21 17.67 18.10 4.59
C LYS A 21 18.92 18.51 3.83
N ALA A 22 19.71 17.56 3.34
CA ALA A 22 20.92 17.87 2.59
C ALA A 22 20.62 18.38 1.18
N TYR A 23 19.56 17.85 0.55
CA TYR A 23 19.20 18.15 -0.84
C TYR A 23 17.72 18.57 -0.97
N PRO A 24 17.32 19.69 -0.36
CA PRO A 24 15.92 20.12 -0.36
C PRO A 24 15.35 20.41 -1.75
N GLN A 25 16.20 20.67 -2.75
CA GLN A 25 15.78 20.90 -4.13
C GLN A 25 15.14 19.67 -4.80
N HIS A 26 15.29 18.47 -4.23
CA HIS A 26 14.64 17.24 -4.71
C HIS A 26 13.36 16.91 -3.94
N ASN A 27 12.93 17.77 -3.01
CA ASN A 27 11.68 17.56 -2.30
C ASN A 27 10.50 17.92 -3.20
N GLU A 28 9.58 16.97 -3.36
CA GLU A 28 8.33 17.15 -4.11
C GLU A 28 7.15 16.82 -3.19
N ASP A 29 6.11 17.65 -3.19
CA ASP A 29 4.90 17.41 -2.39
C ASP A 29 4.12 16.17 -2.88
N PHE A 30 4.28 15.84 -4.16
CA PHE A 30 3.66 14.69 -4.81
C PHE A 30 4.71 13.91 -5.60
N CYS A 31 4.59 12.58 -5.58
CA CYS A 31 5.54 11.73 -6.29
C CYS A 31 5.35 11.79 -7.80
N SER A 32 6.40 12.16 -8.52
CA SER A 32 6.41 12.20 -10.00
C SER A 32 6.14 10.84 -10.67
N GLU A 33 6.40 9.71 -10.02
CA GLU A 33 6.15 8.38 -10.60
C GLU A 33 4.68 7.93 -10.52
N CYS A 34 3.94 8.36 -9.49
CA CYS A 34 2.62 7.78 -9.20
C CYS A 34 1.55 8.75 -8.71
N GLY A 35 1.89 10.02 -8.50
CA GLY A 35 0.99 11.10 -8.10
C GLY A 35 0.57 11.09 -6.63
N SER A 36 0.93 10.08 -5.82
CA SER A 36 0.54 10.07 -4.40
C SER A 36 1.32 11.11 -3.58
N PRO A 37 0.70 11.70 -2.54
CA PRO A 37 1.38 12.67 -1.69
C PRO A 37 2.59 12.06 -0.99
N THR A 38 3.58 12.90 -0.74
CA THR A 38 4.81 12.55 -0.04
C THR A 38 4.76 12.95 1.42
N PHE A 39 5.49 12.22 2.24
CA PHE A 39 5.58 12.50 3.67
C PHE A 39 6.91 12.01 4.23
N SER A 40 7.30 12.58 5.36
CA SER A 40 8.63 12.40 5.97
C SER A 40 8.59 12.00 7.44
N LYS A 41 7.39 11.73 7.98
CA LYS A 41 7.16 11.41 9.39
C LYS A 41 6.21 10.23 9.58
N CYS A 42 6.34 9.55 10.71
CA CYS A 42 5.41 8.48 11.09
C CYS A 42 4.03 9.06 11.43
N SER A 43 2.97 8.52 10.84
CA SER A 43 1.59 8.92 11.14
C SER A 43 1.13 8.55 12.55
N VAL A 44 1.84 7.67 13.26
CA VAL A 44 1.48 7.20 14.60
C VAL A 44 2.21 7.96 15.71
N CYS A 45 3.51 8.20 15.56
CA CYS A 45 4.32 8.85 16.59
C CYS A 45 5.00 10.16 16.16
N ASP A 46 4.75 10.65 14.95
CA ASP A 46 5.37 11.83 14.34
C ASP A 46 6.91 11.77 14.17
N GLU A 47 7.54 10.64 14.49
CA GLU A 47 8.99 10.47 14.33
C GLU A 47 9.40 10.54 12.85
N ALA A 48 10.50 11.22 12.55
CA ALA A 48 10.99 11.35 11.19
C ALA A 48 11.38 9.99 10.58
N ILE A 49 11.08 9.81 9.30
CA ILE A 49 11.52 8.65 8.53
C ILE A 49 13.02 8.79 8.31
N ARG A 50 13.80 7.80 8.76
CA ARG A 50 15.25 7.80 8.59
C ARG A 50 15.60 7.75 7.11
N GLY A 51 16.36 8.74 6.67
CA GLY A 51 16.94 8.83 5.33
C GLY A 51 18.32 8.22 5.24
N GLU A 52 19.14 8.76 4.34
CA GLU A 52 20.51 8.35 4.11
C GLU A 52 21.34 8.46 5.41
N TYR A 53 22.15 7.43 5.67
CA TYR A 53 23.09 7.43 6.78
C TYR A 53 24.40 8.08 6.37
N LYS A 54 24.81 9.13 7.09
CA LYS A 54 26.01 9.90 6.79
C LYS A 54 27.02 9.76 7.93
N VAL A 55 28.27 9.49 7.56
CA VAL A 55 29.43 9.54 8.44
C VAL A 55 30.30 10.69 7.97
N ASP A 56 30.60 11.63 8.87
CA ASP A 56 31.44 12.78 8.52
C ASP A 56 32.78 12.34 7.92
N ASN A 57 33.18 12.97 6.82
CA ASN A 57 34.43 12.75 6.08
C ASN A 57 34.60 11.38 5.42
N VAL A 58 33.53 10.57 5.30
CA VAL A 58 33.54 9.32 4.54
C VAL A 58 32.66 9.47 3.32
N ILE A 59 33.26 9.40 2.13
CA ILE A 59 32.53 9.35 0.86
C ILE A 59 32.37 7.88 0.48
N GLY A 60 31.13 7.40 0.49
CA GLY A 60 30.79 6.04 0.10
C GLY A 60 29.42 6.02 -0.58
N ALA A 61 29.25 5.18 -1.59
CA ALA A 61 27.96 4.95 -2.22
C ALA A 61 27.18 3.95 -1.36
N PHE A 62 26.36 4.44 -0.45
CA PHE A 62 25.45 3.61 0.31
C PHE A 62 24.10 3.54 -0.40
N GLN A 63 23.64 2.32 -0.69
CA GLN A 63 22.28 2.14 -1.21
C GLN A 63 21.29 2.35 -0.07
N TYR A 64 20.47 3.39 -0.18
CA TYR A 64 19.38 3.62 0.76
C TYR A 64 18.32 2.52 0.64
N LYS A 65 18.01 1.86 1.76
CA LYS A 65 16.91 0.91 1.88
C LYS A 65 15.76 1.55 2.64
N ARG A 66 14.64 1.76 1.94
CA ARG A 66 13.39 2.24 2.55
C ARG A 66 12.94 1.32 3.69
N PRO A 67 12.59 1.85 4.88
CA PRO A 67 12.06 1.05 5.97
C PRO A 67 10.57 0.71 5.73
N ASP A 68 10.16 -0.49 6.12
CA ASP A 68 8.75 -0.89 6.10
C ASP A 68 8.03 -0.56 7.43
N PHE A 69 8.78 -0.39 8.52
CA PHE A 69 8.25 -0.08 9.85
C PHE A 69 8.95 1.12 10.47
N CYS A 70 8.21 1.89 11.28
CA CYS A 70 8.78 2.99 12.05
C CYS A 70 9.79 2.47 13.07
N HIS A 71 10.97 3.10 13.11
CA HIS A 71 12.03 2.72 14.03
C HIS A 71 11.77 3.09 15.50
N ALA A 72 10.85 4.03 15.76
CA ALA A 72 10.55 4.51 17.11
C ALA A 72 9.34 3.79 17.73
N CYS A 73 8.23 3.63 17.01
CA CYS A 73 7.02 3.01 17.54
C CYS A 73 6.69 1.62 16.94
N GLY A 74 7.40 1.18 15.90
CA GLY A 74 7.18 -0.11 15.25
C GLY A 74 5.96 -0.20 14.33
N SER A 75 5.17 0.87 14.19
CA SER A 75 4.00 0.86 13.30
C SER A 75 4.41 0.69 11.82
N PRO A 76 3.67 -0.09 11.03
CA PRO A 76 3.95 -0.25 9.61
C PRO A 76 3.69 1.06 8.86
N TYR A 77 4.55 1.36 7.88
CA TYR A 77 4.26 2.43 6.93
C TYR A 77 3.21 1.98 5.89
N PRO A 78 2.50 2.91 5.25
CA PRO A 78 1.45 2.59 4.27
C PRO A 78 1.87 1.62 3.16
N TRP A 79 3.13 1.69 2.71
CA TRP A 79 3.67 0.81 1.67
C TRP A 79 4.09 -0.58 2.15
N SER A 80 4.16 -0.82 3.47
CA SER A 80 4.60 -2.10 4.03
C SER A 80 3.66 -3.25 3.67
N SER A 81 2.38 -2.94 3.43
CA SER A 81 1.35 -3.92 3.07
C SER A 81 1.32 -4.23 1.56
N SER A 82 2.12 -3.51 0.76
CA SER A 82 2.06 -3.52 -0.71
C SER A 82 3.11 -4.42 -1.38
N GLN A 83 3.98 -5.10 -0.61
CA GLN A 83 5.00 -5.99 -1.18
C GLN A 83 4.40 -7.33 -1.61
N ASN A 84 3.68 -7.30 -2.73
CA ASN A 84 3.68 -8.40 -3.68
C ASN A 84 4.52 -7.95 -4.88
N THR A 85 5.83 -7.80 -4.68
CA THR A 85 6.76 -7.49 -5.77
C THR A 85 7.04 -8.79 -6.53
N LEU A 86 6.39 -8.95 -7.67
CA LEU A 86 6.87 -9.80 -8.75
C LEU A 86 8.17 -9.17 -9.28
N THR A 87 9.32 -9.66 -8.85
CA THR A 87 10.55 -9.54 -9.63
C THR A 87 10.39 -10.48 -10.84
N ILE A 88 9.82 -9.98 -11.93
CA ILE A 88 10.08 -10.58 -13.25
C ILE A 88 11.46 -10.07 -13.65
N GLU A 89 12.51 -10.73 -13.16
CA GLU A 89 13.82 -10.62 -13.75
C GLU A 89 13.74 -11.32 -15.11
N SER A 90 13.74 -10.53 -16.18
CA SER A 90 13.87 -11.04 -17.53
C SER A 90 15.32 -11.43 -17.78
N GLU A 91 15.70 -12.64 -17.37
CA GLU A 91 16.89 -13.32 -17.87
C GLU A 91 16.46 -14.65 -18.48
N ASN A 92 16.16 -14.62 -19.78
CA ASN A 92 16.29 -15.80 -20.61
C ASN A 92 17.78 -15.99 -20.88
N ASP A 93 18.39 -17.05 -20.35
CA ASP A 93 19.00 -18.08 -21.21
C ASP A 93 19.53 -19.30 -20.42
N ALA A 94 18.92 -20.44 -20.75
CA ALA A 94 19.49 -21.80 -20.82
C ALA A 94 19.85 -22.61 -19.54
N LYS A 95 18.92 -23.54 -19.24
CA LYS A 95 19.13 -24.98 -18.95
C LYS A 95 19.81 -25.39 -17.62
N ASN A 96 19.05 -26.03 -16.72
CA ASN A 96 19.35 -27.36 -16.14
C ASN A 96 18.19 -27.82 -15.22
N GLU A 97 17.82 -29.09 -15.36
CA GLU A 97 16.75 -29.85 -14.74
C GLU A 97 16.97 -30.09 -13.24
N THR A 98 15.92 -30.04 -12.39
CA THR A 98 15.48 -31.15 -11.52
C THR A 98 14.36 -30.76 -10.52
N MET A 99 13.38 -31.66 -10.44
CA MET A 99 12.48 -31.98 -9.32
C MET A 99 11.28 -31.08 -8.99
N ALA A 100 10.12 -31.72 -9.08
CA ALA A 100 8.79 -31.19 -8.82
C ALA A 100 8.59 -30.74 -7.36
N VAL A 101 8.16 -29.49 -7.20
CA VAL A 101 7.30 -29.09 -6.08
C VAL A 101 6.11 -28.37 -6.70
N GLY A 102 4.95 -29.01 -6.65
CA GLY A 102 3.71 -28.42 -7.14
C GLY A 102 3.44 -27.11 -6.40
N SER A 103 3.40 -26.01 -7.14
CA SER A 103 2.92 -24.73 -6.66
C SER A 103 1.44 -24.89 -6.31
N GLN A 104 1.11 -24.97 -5.02
CA GLN A 104 -0.27 -24.75 -4.61
C GLN A 104 -0.62 -23.31 -4.97
N GLU A 105 -1.50 -23.12 -5.95
CA GLU A 105 -2.08 -21.82 -6.26
C GLU A 105 -2.71 -21.25 -4.97
N VAL A 106 -2.18 -20.12 -4.50
CA VAL A 106 -2.83 -19.36 -3.44
C VAL A 106 -4.14 -18.82 -4.02
N GLN A 107 -5.27 -19.38 -3.59
CA GLN A 107 -6.57 -18.87 -3.99
C GLN A 107 -6.75 -17.43 -3.48
N LYS A 108 -6.64 -16.47 -4.40
CA LYS A 108 -6.88 -15.05 -4.11
C LYS A 108 -8.35 -14.86 -3.77
N LYS A 109 -8.64 -14.20 -2.64
CA LYS A 109 -10.00 -13.82 -2.25
C LYS A 109 -10.18 -12.33 -2.52
N TYR A 110 -11.19 -12.00 -3.31
CA TYR A 110 -11.56 -10.61 -3.60
C TYR A 110 -12.74 -10.20 -2.73
N GLN A 111 -12.71 -8.95 -2.25
CA GLN A 111 -13.87 -8.31 -1.66
C GLN A 111 -14.63 -7.57 -2.76
N VAL A 112 -15.85 -8.00 -3.03
CA VAL A 112 -16.65 -7.51 -4.17
C VAL A 112 -17.85 -6.74 -3.63
N PHE A 113 -17.83 -5.43 -3.83
CA PHE A 113 -18.93 -4.56 -3.42
C PHE A 113 -20.05 -4.57 -4.47
N VAL A 114 -21.26 -4.94 -4.06
CA VAL A 114 -22.45 -5.00 -4.92
C VAL A 114 -23.37 -3.82 -4.59
N SER A 115 -23.23 -2.73 -5.34
CA SER A 115 -24.07 -1.55 -5.21
C SER A 115 -25.38 -1.69 -6.00
N SER A 116 -26.47 -2.10 -5.34
CA SER A 116 -27.83 -2.00 -5.90
C SER A 116 -28.73 -1.29 -4.89
N THR A 117 -29.34 -0.19 -5.33
CA THR A 117 -30.07 0.76 -4.48
C THR A 117 -31.56 0.42 -4.30
N GLN A 118 -32.05 -0.71 -4.82
CA GLN A 118 -33.50 -0.87 -5.06
C GLN A 118 -34.09 -2.21 -4.60
N ARG A 119 -35.41 -2.20 -4.34
CA ARG A 119 -36.19 -3.31 -3.77
C ARG A 119 -36.68 -4.32 -4.81
N ASP A 120 -36.61 -3.95 -6.08
CA ASP A 120 -37.03 -4.73 -7.24
C ASP A 120 -35.99 -5.79 -7.62
N LEU A 121 -34.70 -5.42 -7.66
CA LEU A 121 -33.60 -6.28 -8.12
C LEU A 121 -33.01 -7.18 -7.02
N LYS A 122 -33.84 -7.58 -6.05
CA LYS A 122 -33.38 -8.41 -4.91
C LYS A 122 -32.94 -9.79 -5.37
N HIS A 123 -33.65 -10.38 -6.34
CA HIS A 123 -33.38 -11.73 -6.80
C HIS A 123 -32.06 -11.80 -7.58
N GLU A 124 -31.85 -10.84 -8.47
CA GLU A 124 -30.66 -10.67 -9.29
C GLU A 124 -29.44 -10.38 -8.41
N ARG A 125 -29.58 -9.51 -7.40
CA ARG A 125 -28.51 -9.24 -6.44
C ARG A 125 -28.17 -10.48 -5.63
N ASN A 126 -29.16 -11.23 -5.16
CA ASN A 126 -28.92 -12.47 -4.43
C ASN A 126 -28.21 -13.51 -5.31
N ALA A 127 -28.57 -13.61 -6.59
CA ALA A 127 -27.88 -14.49 -7.53
C ALA A 127 -26.41 -14.08 -7.74
N VAL A 128 -26.12 -12.78 -7.83
CA VAL A 128 -24.74 -12.26 -7.91
C VAL A 128 -23.96 -12.55 -6.63
N ILE A 129 -24.55 -12.31 -5.46
CA ILE A 129 -23.95 -12.62 -4.15
C ILE A 129 -23.63 -14.11 -4.03
N GLU A 130 -24.56 -14.98 -4.44
CA GLU A 130 -24.38 -16.42 -4.42
C GLU A 130 -23.24 -16.86 -5.37
N ALA A 131 -23.16 -16.26 -6.56
CA ALA A 131 -22.06 -16.52 -7.48
C ALA A 131 -20.70 -16.11 -6.88
N ILE A 132 -20.62 -14.96 -6.21
CA ILE A 132 -19.40 -14.49 -5.52
C ILE A 132 -18.99 -15.48 -4.42
N TYR A 133 -19.95 -15.96 -3.62
CA TYR A 133 -19.68 -16.98 -2.60
C TYR A 133 -19.21 -18.31 -3.21
N ARG A 134 -19.83 -18.77 -4.30
CA ARG A 134 -19.41 -19.98 -5.03
C ARG A 134 -17.98 -19.87 -5.56
N MET A 135 -17.53 -18.66 -5.87
CA MET A 135 -16.14 -18.35 -6.26
C MET A 135 -15.21 -18.13 -5.05
N ASN A 136 -15.65 -18.39 -3.82
CA ASN A 136 -14.87 -18.24 -2.58
C ASN A 136 -14.38 -16.79 -2.34
N HIS A 137 -15.16 -15.80 -2.80
CA HIS A 137 -14.93 -14.37 -2.60
C HIS A 137 -15.91 -13.79 -1.58
N ILE A 138 -15.66 -12.56 -1.10
CA ILE A 138 -16.42 -11.93 -0.03
C ILE A 138 -17.33 -10.85 -0.64
N PRO A 139 -18.64 -11.06 -0.75
CA PRO A 139 -19.57 -10.04 -1.23
C PRO A 139 -19.85 -9.02 -0.10
N VAL A 140 -19.85 -7.73 -0.43
CA VAL A 140 -20.28 -6.65 0.46
C VAL A 140 -21.48 -5.97 -0.17
N ALA A 141 -22.61 -6.00 0.53
CA ALA A 141 -23.83 -5.36 0.07
C ALA A 141 -24.12 -4.10 0.88
N MET A 142 -24.85 -3.19 0.26
CA MET A 142 -25.35 -1.96 0.90
C MET A 142 -26.23 -2.20 2.14
N GLU A 143 -26.77 -3.40 2.30
CA GLU A 143 -27.67 -3.78 3.41
C GLU A 143 -26.95 -4.04 4.73
N MET A 144 -25.63 -4.23 4.70
CA MET A 144 -24.79 -4.35 5.90
C MET A 144 -24.50 -2.99 6.57
N PHE A 145 -24.86 -1.88 5.91
CA PHE A 145 -24.70 -0.52 6.45
C PHE A 145 -26.02 -0.08 7.08
N ASN A 146 -25.99 0.20 8.38
CA ASN A 146 -27.18 0.63 9.12
C ASN A 146 -27.72 1.94 8.50
N ALA A 147 -29.00 1.99 8.15
CA ALA A 147 -29.62 3.13 7.48
C ALA A 147 -29.98 4.29 8.42
N SER A 148 -29.47 4.28 9.64
CA SER A 148 -29.74 5.29 10.66
C SER A 148 -28.74 6.46 10.55
N ASN A 149 -29.10 7.44 9.74
CA ASN A 149 -28.87 8.90 9.87
C ASN A 149 -27.50 9.50 10.25
N GLU A 150 -26.40 8.76 10.32
CA GLU A 150 -25.05 9.35 10.27
C GLU A 150 -24.27 8.76 9.10
N ASP A 151 -24.12 9.60 8.07
CA ASP A 151 -23.29 9.49 6.87
C ASP A 151 -22.89 8.08 6.42
N GLN A 152 -23.85 7.34 5.85
CA GLN A 152 -23.59 6.11 5.09
C GLN A 152 -22.47 6.31 4.05
N TRP A 153 -22.39 7.50 3.46
CA TRP A 153 -21.31 7.90 2.57
C TRP A 153 -19.94 7.87 3.24
N ASN A 154 -19.79 8.32 4.49
CA ASN A 154 -18.50 8.29 5.20
C ASN A 154 -18.03 6.85 5.44
N VAL A 155 -18.96 5.91 5.68
CA VAL A 155 -18.60 4.50 5.84
C VAL A 155 -18.19 3.89 4.49
N ILE A 156 -18.91 4.15 3.41
CA ILE A 156 -18.57 3.67 2.07
C ILE A 156 -17.23 4.26 1.60
N THR A 157 -17.00 5.56 1.83
CA THR A 157 -15.73 6.22 1.49
C THR A 157 -14.58 5.64 2.30
N ARG A 158 -14.74 5.45 3.61
CA ARG A 158 -13.71 4.80 4.46
C ARG A 158 -13.39 3.37 4.00
N TRP A 159 -14.39 2.64 3.52
CA TRP A 159 -14.23 1.25 3.06
C TRP A 159 -13.70 1.12 1.62
N THR A 160 -14.06 2.04 0.73
CA THR A 160 -13.78 1.94 -0.72
C THR A 160 -12.59 2.81 -1.15
N PHE A 161 -12.40 3.96 -0.49
CA PHE A 161 -11.37 4.95 -0.77
C PHE A 161 -10.79 5.50 0.54
N PRO A 162 -9.92 4.75 1.24
CA PRO A 162 -9.38 5.16 2.54
C PRO A 162 -8.50 6.43 2.51
N ILE A 163 -8.35 7.10 1.36
CA ILE A 163 -7.44 8.23 1.13
C ILE A 163 -8.20 9.55 0.83
N LEU A 164 -9.55 9.56 0.81
CA LEU A 164 -10.35 10.73 0.43
C LEU A 164 -11.31 11.25 1.52
N VAL A 165 -10.98 11.02 2.80
CA VAL A 165 -11.64 11.74 3.90
C VAL A 165 -10.58 12.51 4.65
N ASP A 166 -10.19 13.64 4.05
CA ASP A 166 -9.76 14.90 4.68
C ASP A 166 -10.08 16.03 3.68
#